data_AF-T1AJ59-F1
#
_entry.id   AF-T1AJ59-F1
#
_cell.length_a   1.000
_cell.length_b   1.000
_cell.length_c   1.000
_cell.angle_alpha   90.00
_cell.angle_beta   90.00
_cell.angle_gamma   90.00
#
_symmetry.space_group_name_H-M   'P 1'
#
loop_
_entity.id
_entity.type
_entity.pdbx_description
1 polymer ?
#
loop_
_entity_poly.entity_id
_entity_poly.type
_entity_poly.pdbx_seq_one_letter_code
_entity_poly.pdbx_strand_id
1 'polypeptide(L)' 'MRVNLVDPKDTTQECSDCHNVKKGDEKLALKDRTYHCDICGLVTDRDLNVA' A
#
# COMPACT_ATOMS: atom_id res chain seq x y z
N MET A 1 -11.32 13.00 -20.76
CA MET A 1 -10.62 12.31 -19.66
C MET A 1 -11.11 12.91 -18.36
N ARG A 2 -11.72 12.12 -17.47
CA ARG A 2 -12.31 12.62 -16.21
C ARG A 2 -11.35 12.26 -15.09
N VAL A 3 -10.76 13.26 -14.45
CA VAL A 3 -9.85 13.06 -13.31
C VAL A 3 -10.71 13.01 -12.06
N ASN A 4 -10.75 11.84 -11.41
CA ASN A 4 -11.36 11.71 -10.09
C ASN A 4 -10.28 12.01 -9.06
N LEU A 5 -10.51 13.03 -8.24
CA LEU A 5 -9.63 13.34 -7.11
C LEU A 5 -9.87 12.27 -6.04
N VAL A 6 -8.88 11.41 -5.85
CA VAL A 6 -8.85 10.43 -4.77
C VAL A 6 -7.98 11.01 -3.67
N ASP A 7 -8.37 10.87 -2.40
CA ASP A 7 -7.53 11.23 -1.28
C ASP A 7 -6.29 10.31 -1.29
N PRO A 8 -5.07 10.83 -1.49
CA PRO A 8 -3.87 9.99 -1.60
C PRO A 8 -3.44 9.38 -0.27
N LYS A 9 -4.08 9.76 0.84
CA LYS A 9 -3.67 9.37 2.19
C LYS A 9 -3.72 7.86 2.38
N ASP A 10 -2.59 7.29 2.82
CA ASP A 10 -2.37 5.87 3.14
C ASP A 10 -2.50 4.87 1.97
N THR A 11 -2.63 5.33 0.72
CA THR A 11 -2.68 4.46 -0.49
C THR A 11 -1.48 3.52 -0.61
N THR A 12 -0.27 3.97 -0.23
CA THR A 12 0.96 3.15 -0.22
C THR A 12 1.05 2.16 0.95
N GLN A 13 0.12 2.24 1.90
CA GLN A 13 0.12 1.48 3.14
C GLN A 13 -0.98 0.41 3.16
N GLU A 14 -2.01 0.57 2.34
CA GLU A 14 -3.12 -0.36 2.19
C GLU A 14 -2.77 -1.54 1.29
N CYS A 15 -3.04 -2.76 1.73
CA CYS A 15 -2.87 -3.97 0.92
C CYS A 15 -3.96 -4.02 -0.16
N SER A 16 -3.58 -4.17 -1.43
CA SER A 16 -4.57 -4.25 -2.53
C SER A 16 -5.43 -5.50 -2.54
N ASP A 17 -5.05 -6.54 -1.79
CA ASP A 17 -5.77 -7.82 -1.75
C ASP A 17 -6.76 -7.90 -0.58
N CYS A 18 -6.34 -7.50 0.63
CA CYS A 18 -7.17 -7.61 1.84
C CYS A 18 -7.51 -6.28 2.52
N HIS A 19 -7.09 -5.15 1.95
CA HIS A 19 -7.36 -3.79 2.44
C HIS A 19 -6.82 -3.48 3.85
N ASN A 20 -5.90 -4.30 4.38
CA ASN A 20 -5.22 -3.98 5.62
C ASN A 20 -4.28 -2.78 5.44
N VAL A 21 -4.36 -1.80 6.35
CA VAL A 21 -3.54 -0.59 6.31
C VAL A 21 -2.41 -0.68 7.33
N LYS A 22 -1.17 -0.62 6.87
CA LYS A 22 0.02 -0.55 7.73
C LYS A 22 0.03 0.73 8.57
N LYS A 23 0.27 0.61 9.88
CA LYS A 23 0.23 1.71 10.84
C LYS A 23 1.45 1.69 11.77
N GLY A 24 1.75 2.82 12.39
CA GLY A 24 2.88 2.94 13.32
C GLY A 24 4.20 2.52 12.67
N ASP A 25 4.89 1.59 13.31
CA ASP A 25 6.21 1.10 12.89
C ASP A 25 6.17 0.20 11.64
N GLU A 26 4.98 -0.29 11.25
CA GLU A 26 4.80 -1.07 10.02
C GLU A 26 4.73 -0.19 8.78
N LYS A 27 4.62 1.15 8.94
CA LYS A 27 4.52 2.05 7.80
C LYS A 27 5.75 1.93 6.91
N LEU A 28 5.49 1.69 5.62
CA LEU A 28 6.52 1.63 4.60
C LEU A 28 7.04 3.04 4.32
N ALA A 29 8.35 3.21 4.44
CA ALA A 29 9.07 4.38 3.99
C ALA A 29 9.43 4.27 2.50
N LEU A 30 9.86 5.37 1.90
CA LEU A 30 10.24 5.41 0.48
C LEU A 30 11.33 4.40 0.10
N LYS A 31 12.22 4.07 1.04
CA LYS A 31 13.26 3.05 0.89
C LYS A 31 12.74 1.61 0.81
N ASP A 32 11.55 1.35 1.34
CA ASP A 32 10.95 0.02 1.37
C ASP A 32 10.29 -0.23 0.03
N ARG A 33 11.01 -0.95 -0.83
CA ARG A 33 10.58 -1.25 -2.22
C ARG A 33 9.60 -2.41 -2.29
N THR A 34 9.61 -3.29 -1.30
CA THR A 34 8.74 -4.47 -1.26
C THR A 34 7.63 -4.28 -0.24
N TYR A 35 6.38 -4.47 -0.65
CA TYR A 35 5.23 -4.58 0.22
C TYR A 35 5.09 -6.03 0.69
N HIS A 36 4.96 -6.23 1.99
CA HIS A 36 4.63 -7.51 2.61
C HIS A 36 3.39 -7.35 3.47
N CYS A 37 2.32 -8.08 3.16
CA CYS A 37 1.10 -8.08 3.96
C CYS A 37 1.16 -9.18 5.03
N ASP A 38 1.15 -8.79 6.30
CA ASP A 38 1.16 -9.71 7.44
C ASP A 38 -0.22 -10.37 7.69
N ILE A 39 -1.26 -9.94 6.96
CA ILE A 39 -2.63 -10.45 7.08
C ILE A 39 -2.94 -11.54 6.05
N CYS A 40 -2.73 -11.26 4.75
CA CYS A 40 -3.03 -12.21 3.67
C CYS A 40 -1.79 -12.86 3.04
N GLY A 41 -0.58 -12.40 3.39
CA GLY A 41 0.68 -12.92 2.84
C GLY A 41 1.06 -12.37 1.47
N LEU A 42 0.34 -11.38 0.93
CA LEU A 42 0.73 -10.71 -0.32
C LEU A 42 2.16 -10.16 -0.24
N VAL A 43 2.98 -10.49 -1.24
CA VAL A 43 4.32 -9.92 -1.41
C VAL A 43 4.45 -9.39 -2.82
N THR A 44 4.66 -8.10 -2.97
CA THR A 44 4.78 -7.42 -4.27
C THR A 44 5.63 -6.15 -4.16
N ASP A 45 5.97 -5.49 -5.26
CA ASP A 45 6.58 -4.16 -5.20
C ASP A 45 5.57 -3.15 -4.63
N ARG A 46 6.03 -2.28 -3.72
CA ARG A 46 5.17 -1.31 -3.05
C ARG A 46 4.45 -0.38 -4.03
N ASP A 47 5.12 0.04 -5.11
CA ASP A 47 4.53 0.93 -6.10
C ASP A 47 3.53 0.16 -7.00
N LEU A 48 3.68 -1.16 -7.15
CA LEU A 48 2.69 -2.02 -7.82
C LEU A 48 1.49 -2.36 -6.93
N ASN A 49 1.65 -2.39 -5.60
CA ASN A 49 0.54 -2.58 -4.67
C ASN A 49 -0.50 -1.44 -4.73
N VAL A 50 -0.13 -0.26 -5.26
CA VAL A 50 -0.99 0.94 -5.33
C VAL A 50 -1.76 1.06 -6.66
N ALA A 51 -1.63 0.08 -7.56
CA ALA A 51 -2.26 0.11 -8.88
C ALA A 51 -3.75 -0.25 -8.87
#